data_AF-A0AAU1R1R7-F1
#
_entry.id   AF-A0AAU1R1R7-F1
#
_cell.length_a   1.000
_cell.length_b   1.000
_cell.length_c   1.000
_cell.angle_alpha   90.00
_cell.angle_beta   90.00
_cell.angle_gamma   90.00
#
_symmetry.space_group_name_H-M   'P 1'
#
loop_
_entity.id
_entity.type
_entity.pdbx_description
1 polymer ?
#
loop_
_entity_poly.entity_id
_entity_poly.type
_entity_poly.pdbx_seq_one_letter_code
_entity_poly.pdbx_strand_id
1 'polypeptide(L)'
;MSEAWPVPDVLAHLAGRWHVERTVRDLAGDAVGTFSGTTDFTSDDAGGLLHHEAGTFVWHGTARPAERNLRFLPGEAPGTAVVRFSDGRFFHDLDLRTGRHTADHPCAADLYRGEFEVTGPDRWRMEWRVRGPAKDLVLTTAYTRAAP
;
A
#
# COMPACT_ATOMS: atom_id res chain seq x y z
N MET A 1 21.58 -5.70 2.71
CA MET A 1 20.45 -4.85 2.29
C MET A 1 20.14 -5.24 0.86
N SER A 2 18.92 -5.67 0.58
CA SER A 2 18.53 -6.03 -0.80
C SER A 2 18.61 -4.77 -1.67
N GLU A 3 19.10 -4.92 -2.89
CA GLU A 3 19.14 -3.84 -3.86
C GLU A 3 17.70 -3.49 -4.27
N ALA A 4 17.40 -2.19 -4.37
CA ALA A 4 16.08 -1.75 -4.83
C ALA A 4 15.90 -2.11 -6.31
N TRP A 5 14.69 -2.46 -6.71
CA TRP A 5 14.35 -2.77 -8.10
C TRP A 5 13.67 -1.57 -8.76
N PRO A 6 14.34 -0.86 -9.69
CA PRO A 6 13.75 0.26 -10.44
C PRO A 6 12.49 -0.13 -11.21
N VAL A 7 11.44 0.70 -11.14
CA VAL A 7 10.18 0.49 -11.84
C VAL A 7 9.94 1.62 -12.86
N PRO A 8 10.24 1.42 -14.14
CA PRO A 8 10.06 2.45 -15.17
C PRO A 8 8.59 2.68 -15.55
N ASP A 9 7.70 1.71 -15.26
CA ASP A 9 6.26 1.83 -15.44
C ASP A 9 5.55 1.22 -14.22
N VAL A 10 5.04 2.10 -13.35
CA VAL A 10 4.43 1.70 -12.08
C VAL A 10 3.06 1.06 -12.28
N LEU A 11 2.29 1.50 -13.27
CA LEU A 11 0.96 0.95 -13.51
C LEU A 11 1.08 -0.45 -14.13
N ALA A 12 1.96 -0.62 -15.12
CA ALA A 12 2.24 -1.94 -15.68
C ALA A 12 2.80 -2.91 -14.63
N HIS A 13 3.69 -2.44 -13.74
CA HIS A 13 4.23 -3.26 -12.67
C HIS A 13 3.14 -3.70 -11.68
N LEU A 14 2.27 -2.80 -11.23
CA LEU A 14 1.26 -3.11 -10.22
C LEU A 14 0.09 -3.94 -10.76
N ALA A 15 -0.22 -3.84 -12.06
CA ALA A 15 -1.36 -4.53 -12.66
C ALA A 15 -1.40 -6.03 -12.33
N GLY A 16 -2.62 -6.56 -12.14
CA GLY A 16 -2.88 -7.95 -11.79
C GLY A 16 -3.10 -8.18 -10.30
N ARG A 17 -3.03 -9.46 -9.90
CA ARG A 17 -3.35 -9.92 -8.55
C ARG A 17 -2.11 -10.13 -7.70
N TRP A 18 -2.22 -9.76 -6.43
CA TRP A 18 -1.18 -9.91 -5.42
C TRP A 18 -1.75 -10.57 -4.16
N HIS A 19 -0.97 -11.47 -3.56
CA HIS A 19 -1.14 -11.85 -2.17
C HIS A 19 -0.60 -10.74 -1.27
N VAL A 20 -1.32 -10.49 -0.18
CA VAL A 20 -1.00 -9.41 0.76
C VAL A 20 -0.97 -9.95 2.16
N GLU A 21 0.15 -9.71 2.82
CA GLU A 21 0.33 -9.95 4.25
C GLU A 21 0.69 -8.63 4.91
N ARG A 22 0.05 -8.30 6.03
CA ARG A 22 0.31 -7.08 6.77
C ARG A 22 0.37 -7.35 8.26
N THR A 23 1.37 -6.79 8.92
CA THR A 23 1.43 -6.71 10.38
C THR A 23 1.14 -5.28 10.82
N VAL A 24 0.32 -5.13 11.85
CA VAL A 24 0.01 -3.86 12.50
C VAL A 24 0.49 -3.95 13.94
N ARG A 25 1.37 -3.04 14.34
CA ARG A 25 1.86 -2.92 15.72
C ARG A 25 1.36 -1.63 16.33
N ASP A 26 0.73 -1.71 17.49
CA ASP A 26 0.45 -0.57 18.35
C ASP A 26 1.58 -0.41 19.36
N LEU A 27 2.32 0.68 19.23
CA LEU A 27 3.48 0.96 20.09
C LEU A 27 3.09 1.60 21.42
N ALA A 28 1.83 2.04 21.58
CA ALA A 28 1.32 2.55 22.84
C ALA A 28 0.77 1.43 23.75
N GLY A 29 0.20 0.38 23.15
CA GLY A 29 -0.50 -0.71 23.85
C GLY A 29 0.11 -2.10 23.68
N ASP A 30 1.29 -2.22 23.06
CA ASP A 30 1.98 -3.49 22.72
C ASP A 30 1.10 -4.52 21.97
N ALA A 31 0.06 -4.05 21.28
CA ALA A 31 -0.85 -4.90 20.54
C ALA A 31 -0.29 -5.21 19.13
N VAL A 32 -0.53 -6.43 18.66
CA VAL A 32 -0.19 -6.86 17.30
C VAL A 32 -1.43 -7.40 16.61
N GLY A 33 -1.63 -6.97 15.36
CA GLY A 33 -2.62 -7.53 14.46
C GLY A 33 -2.02 -7.93 13.12
N THR A 34 -2.75 -8.77 12.40
CA THR A 34 -2.32 -9.30 11.10
C THR A 34 -3.46 -9.27 10.10
N PHE A 35 -3.18 -8.85 8.87
CA PHE A 35 -4.09 -8.98 7.75
C PHE A 35 -3.48 -9.92 6.71
N SER A 36 -4.30 -10.84 6.20
CA SER A 36 -3.97 -11.71 5.06
C SER A 36 -5.10 -11.64 4.04
N GLY A 37 -4.75 -11.52 2.77
CA GLY A 37 -5.72 -11.40 1.70
C GLY A 37 -5.10 -11.22 0.33
N THR A 38 -5.85 -10.54 -0.54
CA THR A 38 -5.42 -10.24 -1.91
C THR A 38 -5.62 -8.77 -2.25
N THR A 39 -4.86 -8.28 -3.22
CA THR A 39 -5.10 -7.00 -3.88
C THR A 39 -5.14 -7.24 -5.39
N ASP A 40 -6.25 -6.82 -5.99
CA ASP A 40 -6.42 -6.79 -7.44
C ASP A 40 -6.21 -5.37 -7.94
N PHE A 41 -5.31 -5.20 -8.90
CA PHE A 41 -5.13 -3.98 -9.68
C PHE A 41 -5.68 -4.21 -11.08
N THR A 42 -6.84 -3.63 -11.38
CA THR A 42 -7.50 -3.74 -12.69
C THR A 42 -7.42 -2.41 -13.44
N SER A 43 -7.26 -2.45 -14.76
CA SER A 43 -7.26 -1.24 -15.58
C SER A 43 -8.57 -0.48 -15.45
N ASP A 44 -8.49 0.85 -15.39
CA ASP A 44 -9.64 1.73 -15.53
C ASP A 44 -9.68 2.40 -16.93
N ASP A 45 -10.84 2.92 -17.32
CA ASP A 45 -11.03 3.55 -18.64
C ASP A 45 -10.21 4.84 -18.83
N ALA A 46 -9.68 5.41 -17.75
CA ALA A 46 -8.86 6.61 -17.76
C ALA A 46 -7.35 6.32 -17.85
N GLY A 47 -6.98 5.05 -18.08
CA GLY A 47 -5.58 4.61 -18.19
C GLY A 47 -4.87 4.44 -16.84
N GLY A 48 -5.61 4.48 -15.73
CA GLY A 48 -5.14 4.16 -14.39
C GLY A 48 -5.46 2.73 -13.97
N LEU A 49 -5.36 2.48 -12.66
CA LEU A 49 -5.75 1.23 -12.03
C LEU A 49 -6.79 1.46 -10.92
N LEU A 50 -7.77 0.58 -10.84
CA LEU A 50 -8.58 0.36 -9.65
C LEU A 50 -7.87 -0.66 -8.76
N HIS A 51 -7.61 -0.27 -7.52
CA HIS A 51 -7.08 -1.14 -6.49
C HIS A 51 -8.22 -1.62 -5.61
N HIS A 52 -8.40 -2.93 -5.50
CA HIS A 52 -9.32 -3.58 -4.58
C HIS A 52 -8.56 -4.57 -3.69
N GLU A 53 -8.37 -4.21 -2.42
CA GLU A 53 -7.82 -5.10 -1.39
C GLU A 53 -8.96 -5.72 -0.59
N ALA A 54 -8.93 -7.03 -0.39
CA ALA A 54 -9.89 -7.75 0.43
C ALA A 54 -9.22 -8.91 1.18
N GLY A 55 -9.61 -9.14 2.42
CA GLY A 55 -9.06 -10.20 3.25
C GLY A 55 -9.59 -10.21 4.67
N THR A 56 -8.86 -10.88 5.56
CA THR A 56 -9.20 -10.98 6.99
C THR A 56 -8.16 -10.24 7.81
N PHE A 57 -8.61 -9.35 8.69
CA PHE A 57 -7.79 -8.72 9.72
C PHE A 57 -8.07 -9.34 11.09
N VAL A 58 -7.02 -9.74 11.78
CA VAL A 58 -7.07 -10.26 13.15
C VAL A 58 -6.49 -9.22 14.09
N TRP A 59 -7.28 -8.80 15.08
CA TRP A 59 -6.87 -7.84 16.10
C TRP A 59 -7.31 -8.35 17.48
N HIS A 60 -6.39 -8.42 18.45
CA HIS A 60 -6.63 -9.06 19.76
C HIS A 60 -7.32 -10.43 19.65
N GLY A 61 -6.86 -11.27 18.71
CA GLY A 61 -7.41 -12.60 18.47
C GLY A 61 -8.79 -12.63 17.78
N THR A 62 -9.39 -11.47 17.48
CA THR A 62 -10.69 -11.40 16.79
C THR A 62 -10.48 -11.17 15.29
N ALA A 63 -10.94 -12.12 14.46
CA ALA A 63 -10.91 -12.01 13.01
C ALA A 63 -12.13 -11.23 12.48
N ARG A 64 -11.90 -10.33 11.53
CA ARG A 64 -12.92 -9.54 10.85
C ARG A 64 -12.58 -9.37 9.36
N PRO A 65 -13.57 -9.40 8.45
CA PRO A 65 -13.33 -9.02 7.07
C PRO A 65 -12.89 -7.55 6.98
N ALA A 66 -11.97 -7.26 6.08
CA ALA A 66 -11.45 -5.92 5.83
C ALA A 66 -11.23 -5.72 4.33
N GLU A 67 -11.55 -4.52 3.86
CA GLU A 67 -11.41 -4.13 2.46
C GLU A 67 -10.86 -2.71 2.32
N ARG A 68 -10.18 -2.43 1.20
CA ARG A 68 -9.74 -1.08 0.83
C ARG A 68 -9.78 -0.87 -0.68
N ASN A 69 -10.42 0.21 -1.08
CA ASN A 69 -10.55 0.63 -2.47
C ASN A 69 -9.79 1.94 -2.71
N LEU A 70 -8.91 1.94 -3.72
CA LEU A 70 -8.11 3.11 -4.12
C LEU A 70 -8.09 3.22 -5.64
N ARG A 71 -7.70 4.40 -6.14
CA ARG A 71 -7.42 4.66 -7.56
C ARG A 71 -5.98 5.08 -7.73
N PHE A 72 -5.29 4.47 -8.69
CA PHE A 72 -3.93 4.81 -9.08
C PHE A 72 -4.00 5.47 -10.46
N LEU A 73 -3.82 6.78 -10.50
CA LEU A 73 -3.85 7.55 -11.73
C LEU A 73 -2.41 7.71 -12.27
N PRO A 74 -2.21 7.78 -13.60
CA PRO A 74 -0.91 8.13 -14.17
C PRO A 74 -0.36 9.43 -13.57
N GLY A 75 0.92 9.44 -13.20
CA GLY A 75 1.63 10.66 -12.80
C GLY A 75 2.17 11.44 -14.01
N GLU A 76 2.97 12.49 -13.73
CA GLU A 76 3.55 13.35 -14.77
C GLU A 76 4.60 12.63 -15.64
N ALA A 77 5.19 11.55 -15.14
CA ALA A 77 6.19 10.75 -15.84
C ALA A 77 5.91 9.24 -15.67
N PRO A 78 6.37 8.40 -16.62
CA PRO A 78 6.40 6.95 -16.42
C PRO A 78 7.08 6.57 -15.10
N GLY A 79 6.58 5.53 -14.44
CA GLY A 79 7.07 5.09 -13.12
C GLY A 79 6.51 5.90 -11.94
N THR A 80 5.66 6.89 -12.21
CA THR A 80 4.96 7.68 -11.18
C THR A 80 3.44 7.53 -11.27
N ALA A 81 2.77 7.63 -10.12
CA ALA A 81 1.32 7.57 -10.01
C ALA A 81 0.81 8.55 -8.93
N VAL A 82 -0.44 8.98 -9.08
CA VAL A 82 -1.19 9.70 -8.04
C VAL A 82 -2.23 8.77 -7.45
N VAL A 83 -2.12 8.49 -6.15
CA VAL A 83 -3.04 7.59 -5.43
C VAL A 83 -4.15 8.41 -4.78
N ARG A 84 -5.39 7.98 -5.00
CA ARG A 84 -6.60 8.62 -4.47
C ARG A 84 -7.50 7.61 -3.76
N PHE A 85 -8.27 8.10 -2.80
CA PHE A 85 -9.40 7.36 -2.26
C PHE A 85 -10.49 7.20 -3.32
N SER A 86 -11.41 6.25 -3.11
CA SER A 86 -12.54 6.00 -4.00
C SER A 86 -13.46 7.23 -4.16
N ASP A 87 -13.52 8.10 -3.14
CA ASP A 87 -14.24 9.38 -3.18
C ASP A 87 -13.50 10.50 -3.95
N GLY A 88 -12.31 10.20 -4.50
CA GLY A 88 -11.51 11.11 -5.30
C GLY A 88 -10.57 12.01 -4.50
N ARG A 89 -10.62 12.01 -3.16
CA ARG A 89 -9.65 12.76 -2.35
C ARG A 89 -8.23 12.22 -2.55
N PHE A 90 -7.26 13.13 -2.56
CA PHE A 90 -5.86 12.77 -2.65
C PHE A 90 -5.43 11.95 -1.44
N PHE A 91 -4.64 10.89 -1.68
CA PHE A 91 -4.03 10.10 -0.62
C PHE A 91 -2.53 10.39 -0.55
N HIS A 92 -1.76 9.98 -1.58
CA HIS A 92 -0.35 10.26 -1.72
C HIS A 92 0.10 10.15 -3.19
N ASP A 93 1.26 10.69 -3.53
CA ASP A 93 1.98 10.40 -4.77
C ASP A 93 2.82 9.12 -4.61
N LEU A 94 3.24 8.54 -5.73
CA LEU A 94 4.07 7.35 -5.75
C LEU A 94 5.09 7.48 -6.88
N ASP A 95 6.38 7.40 -6.56
CA ASP A 95 7.47 7.39 -7.53
C ASP A 95 8.37 6.18 -7.31
N LEU A 96 8.20 5.14 -8.12
CA LEU A 96 8.98 3.90 -8.02
C LEU A 96 10.09 3.80 -9.06
N ARG A 97 10.46 4.91 -9.72
CA ARG A 97 11.53 4.90 -10.72
C ARG A 97 12.88 4.41 -10.16
N THR A 98 13.12 4.60 -8.87
CA THR A 98 14.31 4.08 -8.17
C THR A 98 14.05 2.77 -7.41
N GLY A 99 12.82 2.28 -7.42
CA GLY A 99 12.35 1.18 -6.59
C GLY A 99 12.06 1.55 -5.14
N ARG A 100 12.22 2.83 -4.75
CA ARG A 100 11.90 3.33 -3.41
C ARG A 100 11.16 4.67 -3.48
N HIS A 101 10.25 4.86 -2.53
CA HIS A 101 9.52 6.12 -2.38
C HIS A 101 9.18 6.37 -0.92
N THR A 102 9.04 7.65 -0.56
CA THR A 102 8.50 8.06 0.74
C THR A 102 7.37 9.06 0.51
N ALA A 103 6.29 8.94 1.27
CA ALA A 103 5.15 9.84 1.15
C ALA A 103 4.56 10.19 2.52
N ASP A 104 3.95 11.36 2.62
CA ASP A 104 3.23 11.81 3.81
C ASP A 104 1.74 11.95 3.50
N HIS A 105 0.89 11.51 4.42
CA HIS A 105 -0.55 11.69 4.36
C HIS A 105 -1.11 12.20 5.70
N PRO A 106 -1.51 13.47 5.78
CA PRO A 106 -2.25 14.00 6.92
C PRO A 106 -3.68 13.44 6.93
N CYS A 107 -4.07 12.81 8.03
CA CYS A 107 -5.41 12.27 8.23
C CYS A 107 -6.00 12.78 9.55
N ALA A 108 -6.76 13.87 9.48
CA ALA A 108 -7.28 14.58 10.66
C ALA A 108 -6.14 14.94 11.64
N ALA A 109 -6.13 14.37 12.85
CA ALA A 109 -5.10 14.62 13.87
C ALA A 109 -3.87 13.69 13.75
N ASP A 110 -3.91 12.73 12.83
CA ASP A 110 -2.86 11.74 12.63
C ASP A 110 -2.00 12.11 11.43
N LEU A 111 -0.70 11.83 11.51
CA LEU A 111 0.22 11.88 10.37
C LEU A 111 0.69 10.47 10.02
N TYR A 112 0.50 10.11 8.76
CA TYR A 112 0.95 8.88 8.18
C TYR A 112 2.21 9.16 7.36
N ARG A 113 3.31 8.47 7.65
CA ARG A 113 4.52 8.46 6.82
C ARG A 113 4.73 7.09 6.22
N GLY A 114 4.71 7.04 4.90
CA GLY A 114 4.82 5.83 4.10
C GLY A 114 6.22 5.66 3.54
N GLU A 115 6.75 4.46 3.60
CA GLU A 115 7.94 4.03 2.88
C GLU A 115 7.57 2.87 1.96
N PHE A 116 8.01 2.93 0.70
CA PHE A 116 7.73 1.93 -0.31
C PHE A 116 9.04 1.36 -0.84
N GLU A 117 9.08 0.05 -1.08
CA GLU A 117 10.24 -0.62 -1.63
C GLU A 117 9.84 -1.77 -2.54
N VAL A 118 10.32 -1.74 -3.78
CA VAL A 118 10.23 -2.84 -4.73
C VAL A 118 11.52 -3.64 -4.64
N THR A 119 11.39 -4.95 -4.38
CA THR A 119 12.53 -5.86 -4.21
C THR A 119 12.66 -6.86 -5.35
N GLY A 120 11.74 -6.83 -6.31
CA GLY A 120 11.78 -7.61 -7.54
C GLY A 120 10.50 -7.45 -8.37
N PRO A 121 10.39 -8.13 -9.52
CA PRO A 121 9.25 -8.01 -10.43
C PRO A 121 7.92 -8.46 -9.80
N ASP A 122 8.00 -9.37 -8.83
CA ASP A 122 6.84 -10.01 -8.18
C ASP A 122 6.79 -9.75 -6.68
N ARG A 123 7.57 -8.78 -6.16
CA ARG A 123 7.65 -8.48 -4.73
C ARG A 123 7.87 -7.00 -4.47
N TRP A 124 6.98 -6.42 -3.68
CA TRP A 124 7.16 -5.09 -3.11
C TRP A 124 6.56 -5.03 -1.70
N ARG A 125 6.94 -4.01 -0.96
CA ARG A 125 6.47 -3.77 0.40
C ARG A 125 6.21 -2.30 0.63
N MET A 126 5.37 -2.01 1.60
CA MET A 126 5.20 -0.68 2.16
C MET A 126 5.15 -0.73 3.68
N GLU A 127 5.66 0.32 4.32
CA GLU A 127 5.50 0.55 5.75
C GLU A 127 4.84 1.90 5.97
N TRP A 128 3.81 1.93 6.83
CA TRP A 128 3.20 3.18 7.29
C TRP A 128 3.45 3.37 8.77
N ARG A 129 4.16 4.45 9.12
CA ARG A 129 4.27 4.95 10.49
C ARG A 129 3.15 5.96 10.74
N VAL A 130 2.26 5.64 11.67
CA VAL A 130 1.15 6.51 12.05
C VAL A 130 1.43 7.10 13.42
N ARG A 131 1.41 8.43 13.51
CA ARG A 131 1.52 9.15 14.79
C ARG A 131 0.41 10.18 14.91
N GLY A 132 -0.30 10.12 16.03
CA GLY A 132 -1.28 11.11 16.43
C GLY A 132 -1.62 10.98 17.91
N PRO A 133 -2.51 11.83 18.45
CA PRO A 133 -2.82 11.86 19.88
C PRO A 133 -3.37 10.54 20.44
N ALA A 134 -4.05 9.75 19.60
CA ALA A 134 -4.70 8.50 19.98
C ALA A 134 -4.14 7.26 19.26
N LYS A 135 -3.15 7.44 18.37
CA LYS A 135 -2.60 6.35 17.55
C LYS A 135 -1.09 6.44 17.50
N ASP A 136 -0.43 5.34 17.82
CA ASP A 136 1.00 5.19 17.60
C ASP A 136 1.28 3.84 16.94
N LEU A 137 1.13 3.77 15.60
CA LEU A 137 1.12 2.49 14.89
C LEU A 137 2.29 2.36 13.89
N VAL A 138 2.67 1.11 13.62
CA VAL A 138 3.50 0.72 12.47
C VAL A 138 2.77 -0.36 11.70
N LEU A 139 2.52 -0.12 10.41
CA LEU A 139 1.87 -1.07 9.52
C LEU A 139 2.84 -1.49 8.42
N THR A 140 3.38 -2.70 8.49
CA THR A 140 4.26 -3.25 7.45
C THR A 140 3.45 -4.20 6.58
N THR A 141 3.39 -3.93 5.28
CA THR A 141 2.65 -4.72 4.29
C THR A 141 3.63 -5.29 3.25
N ALA A 142 3.54 -6.58 2.97
CA ALA A 142 4.27 -7.24 1.91
C ALA A 142 3.30 -7.74 0.84
N TYR A 143 3.68 -7.52 -0.41
CA TYR A 143 2.95 -7.96 -1.59
C TYR A 143 3.81 -8.99 -2.33
N THR A 144 3.19 -10.11 -2.70
CA THR A 144 3.80 -11.11 -3.60
C THR A 144 2.83 -11.38 -4.74
N ARG A 145 3.29 -11.34 -5.99
CA ARG A 145 2.41 -11.57 -7.14
C ARG A 145 1.75 -12.94 -7.03
N ALA A 146 0.45 -13.01 -7.25
CA ALA A 146 -0.24 -14.30 -7.31
C ALA A 146 0.21 -15.04 -8.57
N ALA A 147 0.39 -16.36 -8.45
CA ALA A 147 0.63 -17.19 -9.62
C ALA A 147 -0.57 -17.06 -10.58
N PRO A 148 -0.32 -17.10 -11.91
CA PRO A 148 -1.39 -17.10 -12.91
C PRO A 148 -2.32 -18.31 -12.77
#